data_AF-A0A952BE57-F1
#
_entry.id   AF-A0A952BE57-F1
#
_cell.length_a   1.000
_cell.length_b   1.000
_cell.length_c   1.000
_cell.angle_alpha   90.00
_cell.angle_beta   90.00
_cell.angle_gamma   90.00
#
_symmetry.space_group_name_H-M   'P 1'
#
loop_
_entity.id
_entity.type
_entity.pdbx_description
1 polymer ?
#
loop_
_entity_poly.entity_id
_entity_poly.type
_entity_poly.pdbx_seq_one_letter_code
_entity_poly.pdbx_strand_id
1 'polypeptide(L)' 'MLTLAAECILDNLATAVLIFDRRLRLVFMNPAGEMLFEVSAGKVVGRTVGELL' A
#
# COMPACT_ATOMS: atom_id res chain seq x y z
N MET A 1 15.20 13.40 -4.05
CA MET A 1 14.42 13.87 -5.21
C MET A 1 13.81 12.74 -6.02
N LEU A 2 14.55 11.68 -6.41
CA LEU A 2 14.00 10.58 -7.22
C LEU A 2 12.87 9.78 -6.51
N THR A 3 12.98 9.58 -5.19
CA THR A 3 11.99 8.85 -4.37
C THR A 3 10.62 9.54 -4.33
N LEU A 4 10.61 10.87 -4.26
CA LEU A 4 9.37 11.67 -4.25
C LEU A 4 8.59 11.52 -5.57
N ALA A 5 9.29 11.39 -6.71
CA ALA A 5 8.63 11.18 -8.00
C ALA A 5 7.94 9.82 -8.07
N ALA A 6 8.57 8.77 -7.53
CA ALA A 6 7.98 7.43 -7.47
C ALA A 6 6.76 7.39 -6.54
N GLU A 7 6.84 8.01 -5.36
CA GLU A 7 5.69 8.15 -4.44
C GLU A 7 4.53 8.88 -5.11
N CYS A 8 4.80 10.02 -5.77
CA CYS A 8 3.78 10.80 -6.45
C CYS A 8 3.07 10.00 -7.56
N ILE A 9 3.81 9.17 -8.30
CA ILE A 9 3.21 8.28 -9.31
C ILE A 9 2.29 7.26 -8.62
N LEU A 10 2.76 6.57 -7.58
CA LEU A 10 1.99 5.54 -6.89
C LEU A 10 0.72 6.10 -6.24
N ASP A 11 0.79 7.29 -5.65
CA ASP A 11 -0.33 7.95 -4.98
C ASP A 11 -1.44 8.36 -5.96
N ASN A 12 -1.10 8.59 -7.23
CA ASN A 12 -2.04 9.01 -8.28
C ASN A 12 -2.50 7.87 -9.21
N LEU A 13 -2.01 6.64 -9.02
CA LEU A 13 -2.50 5.49 -9.77
C LEU A 13 -3.91 5.09 -9.29
N ALA A 14 -4.85 4.98 -10.23
CA ALA A 14 -6.20 4.45 -9.95
C ALA A 14 -6.23 2.95 -9.65
N THR A 15 -5.14 2.23 -9.92
CA THR A 15 -5.00 0.80 -9.59
C THR A 15 -4.44 0.64 -8.18
N ALA A 16 -5.02 -0.28 -7.40
CA ALA A 16 -4.50 -0.62 -6.08
C ALA A 16 -3.08 -1.23 -6.19
N VAL A 17 -2.12 -0.64 -5.48
CA VAL A 17 -0.74 -1.12 -5.40
C VAL A 17 -0.40 -1.40 -3.95
N LEU A 18 0.00 -2.65 -3.69
CA LEU A 18 0.45 -3.12 -2.38
C LEU A 18 1.87 -3.65 -2.51
N ILE A 19 2.77 -3.19 -1.64
CA ILE A 19 4.15 -3.70 -1.58
C ILE A 19 4.30 -4.49 -0.29
N PHE A 20 4.92 -5.66 -0.39
CA PHE A 20 5.18 -6.54 0.74
C PHE A 20 6.68 -6.78 0.91
N ASP A 21 7.11 -6.99 2.14
CA ASP A 21 8.46 -7.46 2.43
C ASP A 21 8.61 -8.97 2.16
N ARG A 22 9.82 -9.50 2.40
CA ARG A 22 10.13 -10.94 2.23
C ARG A 22 9.35 -11.87 3.16
N ARG A 23 8.73 -11.34 4.23
CA ARG A 23 7.89 -12.07 5.18
C ARG A 23 6.40 -11.87 4.89
N LEU A 24 6.07 -11.32 3.72
CA LEU A 24 4.71 -11.01 3.28
C LEU A 24 3.98 -10.01 4.20
N ARG A 25 4.73 -9.11 4.85
CA ARG A 25 4.16 -8.00 5.62
C ARG A 25 4.01 -6.78 4.72
N LEU A 26 2.85 -6.14 4.79
CA LEU A 26 2.55 -4.94 4.01
C LEU A 26 3.49 -3.80 4.43
N VAL A 27 4.20 -3.22 3.49
CA VAL A 27 5.09 -2.06 3.73
C VAL A 27 4.55 -0.77 3.14
N PHE A 28 3.70 -0.86 2.11
CA PHE A 28 3.09 0.28 1.46
C PHE A 28 1.76 -0.13 0.81
N MET A 29 0.80 0.79 0.83
CA MET A 29 -0.46 0.72 0.10
C MET A 29 -0.79 2.13 -0.39
N ASN A 30 -1.12 2.26 -1.67
CA ASN A 30 -1.53 3.55 -2.24
C ASN A 30 -3.00 3.88 -1.91
N PRO A 31 -3.47 5.12 -2.16
CA PRO A 31 -4.85 5.52 -1.88
C PRO A 31 -5.91 4.64 -2.56
N ALA A 32 -5.65 4.16 -3.78
CA ALA A 32 -6.57 3.24 -4.47
C ALA A 32 -6.71 1.91 -3.72
N GLY A 33 -5.65 1.41 -3.08
CA GLY A 33 -5.70 0.25 -2.19
C GLY A 33 -6.48 0.54 -0.91
N GLU A 34 -6.28 1.70 -0.28
CA GLU A 34 -7.06 2.08 0.91
C GLU A 34 -8.57 2.12 0.63
N MET A 35 -8.94 2.62 -0.55
CA MET A 35 -10.34 2.65 -1.02
C MET A 35 -10.89 1.25 -1.28
N LEU A 36 -10.10 0.37 -1.92
CA LEU A 36 -10.54 -1.00 -2.25
C LEU A 36 -10.78 -1.86 -1.00
N PHE A 37 -9.93 -1.71 0.02
CA PHE A 37 -9.99 -2.50 1.26
C PHE A 37 -10.73 -1.77 2.40
N GLU A 38 -11.25 -0.56 2.15
CA GLU A 38 -11.91 0.30 3.14
C GLU A 38 -11.09 0.50 4.43
N VAL A 39 -9.76 0.53 4.31
CA VAL A 39 -8.84 0.64 5.44
C VAL A 39 -7.63 1.50 5.10
N SER A 40 -7.24 2.39 6.02
CA SER A 40 -6.02 3.16 5.82
C SER A 40 -4.77 2.28 6.00
N ALA A 41 -3.79 2.47 5.13
CA ALA A 41 -2.47 1.88 5.16
C ALA A 41 -1.83 1.98 6.55
N GLY A 42 -1.96 3.14 7.22
CA GLY A 42 -1.42 3.34 8.57
C GLY A 42 -1.93 2.36 9.62
N LYS A 43 -3.10 1.73 9.42
CA LYS A 43 -3.67 0.73 10.33
C LYS A 43 -3.21 -0.70 10.04
N VAL A 44 -2.69 -0.95 8.84
CA VAL A 44 -2.44 -2.30 8.32
C VAL A 44 -0.99 -2.54 7.87
N VAL A 45 -0.16 -1.50 7.76
CA VAL A 45 1.29 -1.67 7.57
C VAL A 45 1.87 -2.56 8.67
N GLY A 46 2.71 -3.51 8.27
CA GLY A 46 3.30 -4.55 9.12
C GLY A 46 2.46 -5.83 9.27
N ARG A 47 1.19 -5.82 8.84
CA ARG A 47 0.30 -6.99 8.82
C ARG A 47 0.51 -7.84 7.58
N THR A 48 0.13 -9.11 7.66
CA THR A 48 0.18 -10.08 6.57
C THR A 48 -1.02 -9.96 5.62
N VAL A 49 -0.89 -10.48 4.40
CA VAL A 49 -2.02 -10.55 3.44
C VAL A 49 -3.28 -11.19 4.03
N GLY A 50 -3.13 -12.25 4.83
CA GLY A 50 -4.28 -12.95 5.41
C GLY A 50 -5.05 -12.12 6.43
N GLU A 51 -4.45 -11.05 6.96
CA GLU A 51 -5.09 -10.13 7.91
C GLU A 51 -5.75 -8.92 7.23
N LEU A 52 -5.68 -8.85 5.89
CA LEU A 52 -6.33 -7.84 5.04
C LEU A 52 -7.66 -8.34 4.43
N LEU A 53 -7.96 -9.64 4.55
CA LEU A 53 -9.16 -10.29 4.02
C LEU A 53 -10.18 -10.60 5.12
#